data_AF-A0A7J8Z449-F1
#
_entry.id   AF-A0A7J8Z449-F1
#
_cell.length_a   1.000
_cell.length_b   1.000
_cell.length_c   1.000
_cell.angle_alpha   90.00
_cell.angle_beta   90.00
_cell.angle_gamma   90.00
#
_symmetry.space_group_name_H-M   'P 1'
#
loop_
_entity.id
_entity.type
_entity.pdbx_description
1 polymer ?
#
loop_
_entity_poly.entity_id
_entity_poly.type
_entity_poly.pdbx_seq_one_letter_code
_entity_poly.pdbx_strand_id
1 'polypeptide(L)'
;MTPSSSSCKKKYKGVRMRSWGSWVSEIRAPNQKTRIWLGSYSTPEAAARAYDAALLCLKGSSASLNFPNTSLDYIPDTIMSPKSIQRVAAAAAANS
;
A
#
# COMPACT_ATOMS: atom_id res chain seq x y z
N MET A 1 -7.02 -33.14 -0.17
CA MET A 1 -7.99 -32.04 0.06
C MET A 1 -7.26 -30.71 -0.11
N THR A 2 -7.31 -30.15 -1.31
CA THR A 2 -6.72 -28.85 -1.64
C THR A 2 -7.76 -27.76 -1.37
N PRO A 3 -7.47 -26.70 -0.61
CA PRO A 3 -8.38 -25.57 -0.55
C PRO A 3 -8.26 -24.79 -1.86
N SER A 4 -9.12 -25.13 -2.82
CA SER A 4 -9.62 -24.20 -3.82
C SER A 4 -10.44 -23.13 -3.08
N SER A 5 -10.00 -21.88 -3.09
CA SER A 5 -10.92 -20.79 -2.71
C SER A 5 -10.46 -19.43 -3.24
N SER A 6 -11.35 -18.87 -4.07
CA SER A 6 -11.61 -17.44 -4.23
C SER A 6 -10.74 -16.65 -5.21
N SER A 7 -10.91 -16.97 -6.50
CA SER A 7 -10.96 -15.94 -7.54
C SER A 7 -12.13 -14.96 -7.29
N CYS A 8 -11.92 -13.70 -7.70
CA CYS A 8 -12.94 -12.66 -7.92
C CYS A 8 -13.52 -11.90 -6.71
N LYS A 9 -12.67 -11.20 -5.95
CA LYS A 9 -13.03 -9.87 -5.40
C LYS A 9 -11.82 -8.97 -5.59
N LYS A 10 -12.01 -7.76 -6.11
CA LYS A 10 -10.95 -6.76 -6.35
C LYS A 10 -10.33 -6.38 -4.99
N LYS A 11 -9.41 -7.21 -4.48
CA LYS A 11 -8.61 -6.93 -3.29
C LYS A 11 -7.63 -5.85 -3.71
N TYR A 12 -7.67 -4.71 -3.02
CA TYR A 12 -6.84 -3.54 -3.29
C TYR A 12 -5.38 -3.92 -3.59
N LYS A 13 -4.74 -3.22 -4.54
CA LYS A 13 -3.34 -3.43 -4.90
C LYS A 13 -2.46 -3.29 -3.67
N GLY A 14 -1.48 -4.18 -3.54
CA GLY A 14 -0.53 -4.18 -2.42
C GLY A 14 -1.11 -4.63 -1.09
N VAL A 15 -2.40 -5.01 -1.03
CA VAL A 15 -3.07 -5.46 0.19
C VAL A 15 -3.21 -6.98 0.19
N ARG A 16 -2.77 -7.60 1.28
CA ARG A 16 -2.90 -9.04 1.51
C ARG A 16 -3.64 -9.31 2.82
N MET A 17 -4.59 -10.23 2.79
CA MET A 17 -5.31 -10.69 3.99
C MET A 17 -4.64 -11.95 4.53
N ARG A 18 -4.36 -11.97 5.85
CA ARG A 18 -3.91 -13.17 6.57
C ARG A 18 -5.13 -13.96 7.05
N SER A 19 -4.98 -15.28 7.26
CA SER A 19 -6.04 -16.16 7.76
C SER A 19 -6.61 -15.76 9.12
N TRP A 20 -5.84 -15.00 9.91
CA TRP A 20 -6.28 -14.42 11.20
C TRP A 20 -7.12 -13.14 11.07
N GLY A 21 -7.49 -12.73 9.85
CA GLY A 21 -8.30 -11.53 9.61
C GLY A 21 -7.52 -10.21 9.62
N SER A 22 -6.19 -10.24 9.73
CA SER A 22 -5.35 -9.03 9.61
C SER A 22 -5.06 -8.69 8.15
N TRP A 23 -5.11 -7.40 7.83
CA TRP A 23 -4.74 -6.87 6.52
C TRP A 23 -3.30 -6.38 6.57
N VAL A 24 -2.59 -6.56 5.49
CA VAL A 24 -1.17 -6.22 5.38
C VAL A 24 -0.99 -5.41 4.12
N SER A 25 -0.18 -4.35 4.21
CA SER A 25 0.23 -3.54 3.06
C SER A 25 1.73 -3.65 2.82
N GLU A 26 2.10 -3.97 1.59
CA GLU A 26 3.50 -4.04 1.14
C GLU A 26 3.67 -3.44 -0.26
N ILE A 27 4.84 -2.86 -0.54
CA ILE A 27 5.14 -2.26 -1.84
C ILE A 27 6.46 -2.74 -2.42
N ARG A 28 6.50 -2.79 -3.76
CA ARG A 28 7.71 -3.07 -4.55
C ARG A 28 8.13 -1.79 -5.26
N ALA A 29 9.33 -1.31 -4.98
CA ALA A 29 9.89 -0.21 -5.74
C ALA A 29 10.40 -0.72 -7.10
N PRO A 30 10.13 -0.04 -8.23
CA PRO A 30 10.61 -0.49 -9.54
C PRO A 30 12.14 -0.51 -9.63
N ASN A 31 12.79 0.39 -8.89
CA ASN A 31 14.26 0.52 -8.87
C ASN A 31 14.92 -0.30 -7.75
N GLN A 32 14.15 -0.91 -6.84
CA GLN A 32 14.72 -1.72 -5.75
C GLN A 32 14.15 -3.14 -5.81
N LYS A 33 15.05 -4.14 -5.76
CA LYS A 33 14.65 -5.56 -5.74
C LYS A 33 14.05 -5.99 -4.39
N THR A 34 14.00 -5.08 -3.42
CA THR A 34 13.51 -5.29 -2.06
C THR A 34 12.04 -4.88 -1.94
N ARG A 35 11.29 -5.69 -1.18
CA ARG A 35 9.91 -5.37 -0.78
C ARG A 35 9.96 -4.54 0.49
N ILE A 36 9.17 -3.48 0.55
CA ILE A 36 9.03 -2.66 1.74
C ILE A 36 7.72 -3.03 2.40
N TRP A 37 7.82 -3.53 3.63
CA TRP A 37 6.66 -3.74 4.50
C TRP A 37 6.16 -2.38 4.97
N LEU A 38 4.90 -2.03 4.68
CA LEU A 38 4.33 -0.74 5.06
C LEU A 38 3.66 -0.82 6.42
N GLY A 39 2.97 -1.93 6.70
CA GLY A 39 2.29 -2.14 7.97
C GLY A 39 1.24 -3.24 7.91
N SER A 40 0.71 -3.55 9.08
CA SER A 40 -0.50 -4.36 9.26
C SER A 40 -1.64 -3.48 9.75
N TYR A 41 -2.82 -3.66 9.18
CA TYR A 41 -4.00 -2.85 9.40
C TYR A 41 -5.22 -3.74 9.69
N SER A 42 -6.19 -3.18 10.39
CA SER A 42 -7.45 -3.86 10.73
C SER A 42 -8.47 -3.84 9.59
N THR A 43 -8.37 -2.87 8.68
CA THR A 43 -9.27 -2.71 7.54
C THR A 43 -8.53 -2.81 6.21
N PRO A 44 -9.18 -3.34 5.16
CA PRO A 44 -8.59 -3.38 3.82
C PRO A 44 -8.41 -1.98 3.22
N GLU A 45 -9.30 -1.04 3.55
CA GLU A 45 -9.26 0.35 3.09
C GLU A 45 -8.03 1.08 3.65
N ALA A 46 -7.70 0.87 4.94
CA ALA A 46 -6.52 1.46 5.55
C ALA A 46 -5.23 0.90 4.93
N ALA A 47 -5.19 -0.42 4.70
CA ALA A 47 -4.07 -1.05 4.01
C ALA A 47 -3.88 -0.52 2.58
N ALA A 48 -4.99 -0.27 1.89
CA ALA A 48 -4.99 0.26 0.52
C ALA A 48 -4.55 1.72 0.46
N ARG A 49 -5.01 2.56 1.39
CA ARG A 49 -4.54 3.95 1.52
C ARG A 49 -3.05 4.05 1.87
N ALA A 50 -2.58 3.18 2.77
CA ALA A 50 -1.14 3.05 3.05
C ALA A 50 -0.33 2.71 1.79
N TYR A 51 -0.84 1.77 0.98
CA TYR A 51 -0.19 1.38 -0.26
C TYR A 51 -0.12 2.53 -1.27
N ASP A 52 -1.23 3.26 -1.43
CA ASP A 52 -1.32 4.37 -2.38
C ASP A 52 -0.35 5.50 -2.01
N ALA A 53 -0.26 5.85 -0.72
CA ALA A 53 0.71 6.83 -0.24
C ALA A 53 2.17 6.39 -0.49
N ALA A 54 2.48 5.11 -0.28
CA ALA A 54 3.79 4.58 -0.59
C ALA A 54 4.08 4.56 -2.10
N LEU A 55 3.07 4.29 -2.93
CA LEU A 55 3.16 4.32 -4.39
C LEU A 55 3.46 5.73 -4.88
N LEU A 56 2.80 6.74 -4.31
CA LEU A 56 3.08 8.15 -4.59
C LEU A 56 4.53 8.50 -4.22
N CYS A 57 5.03 8.04 -3.07
CA CYS A 57 6.44 8.24 -2.70
C CYS A 57 7.44 7.59 -3.68
N LEU A 58 7.05 6.54 -4.39
CA LEU A 58 7.95 5.80 -5.29
C LEU A 58 7.83 6.19 -6.76
N LYS A 59 6.64 6.59 -7.21
CA LYS A 59 6.31 6.83 -8.62
C LYS A 59 5.77 8.24 -8.88
N GLY A 60 5.56 9.04 -7.84
CA GLY A 60 5.03 10.40 -7.93
C GLY A 60 3.60 10.41 -8.46
N SER A 61 3.22 11.53 -9.10
CA SER A 61 1.89 11.78 -9.65
C SER A 61 1.48 10.86 -10.82
N SER A 62 2.38 10.02 -11.33
CA SER A 62 2.07 8.97 -12.33
C SER A 62 1.73 7.60 -11.71
N ALA A 63 1.54 7.54 -10.39
CA ALA A 63 1.21 6.30 -9.70
C ALA A 63 -0.24 5.86 -9.97
N SER A 64 -0.43 4.59 -10.33
CA SER A 64 -1.78 4.00 -10.47
C SER A 64 -2.28 3.50 -9.11
N LEU A 65 -2.91 4.43 -8.37
CA LEU A 65 -3.49 4.22 -7.05
C LEU A 65 -4.77 3.39 -7.08
N ASN A 66 -5.16 2.85 -5.93
CA ASN A 66 -6.47 2.24 -5.74
C ASN A 66 -7.56 3.30 -5.59
N PHE A 67 -7.25 4.41 -4.93
CA PHE A 67 -8.17 5.52 -4.72
C PHE A 67 -7.77 6.72 -5.60
N PRO A 68 -8.63 7.13 -6.56
CA PRO A 68 -8.35 8.27 -7.43
C PRO A 68 -8.42 9.63 -6.71
N ASN A 69 -8.91 9.66 -5.45
CA ASN A 69 -9.07 10.88 -4.67
C ASN A 69 -7.90 11.18 -3.73
N THR A 70 -6.88 10.31 -3.67
CA THR A 70 -5.62 10.53 -2.93
C THR A 70 -4.59 11.20 -3.82
N SER A 71 -4.96 12.32 -4.44
CA SER A 71 -3.98 13.24 -5.00
C SER A 71 -3.36 13.99 -3.83
N LEU A 72 -2.35 13.40 -3.17
CA LEU A 72 -1.50 14.19 -2.27
C LEU A 72 -0.73 15.14 -3.18
N ASP A 73 -1.13 16.41 -3.19
CA ASP A 73 -0.77 17.42 -4.19
C ASP A 73 0.74 17.55 -4.50
N TYR A 74 1.63 17.06 -3.66
CA TYR A 74 3.06 17.07 -3.96
C TYR A 74 3.81 16.17 -2.98
N ILE A 75 4.14 14.94 -3.37
CA ILE A 75 5.23 14.22 -2.71
C ILE A 75 6.49 14.54 -3.53
N PRO A 76 7.49 15.26 -2.97
CA PRO A 76 8.71 15.57 -3.70
C PRO A 76 9.38 14.27 -4.17
N ASP A 77 9.89 14.24 -5.40
CA ASP A 77 10.56 13.13 -6.11
C ASP A 77 11.81 12.55 -5.43
N THR A 78 11.99 12.77 -4.12
CA THR A 78 13.09 12.23 -3.35
C THR A 78 12.80 10.78 -3.02
N ILE A 79 13.65 9.87 -3.50
CA ILE A 79 13.67 8.46 -3.09
C ILE A 79 13.74 8.41 -1.56
N MET A 80 12.59 8.22 -0.93
CA MET A 80 12.46 8.21 0.51
C MET A 80 13.02 6.91 1.07
N SER A 81 13.79 6.99 2.15
CA SER A 81 14.18 5.82 2.96
C SER A 81 12.95 4.96 3.26
N PRO A 82 13.05 3.62 3.33
CA PRO A 82 11.92 2.74 3.63
C PRO A 82 11.15 3.16 4.88
N LYS A 83 11.86 3.74 5.86
CA LYS A 83 11.28 4.25 7.11
C LYS A 83 10.39 5.48 6.89
N SER A 84 10.76 6.37 5.97
CA SER A 84 9.94 7.51 5.59
C SER A 84 8.69 7.06 4.85
N ILE A 85 8.81 6.10 3.92
CA ILE A 85 7.67 5.52 3.19
C ILE A 85 6.68 4.88 4.18
N GLN A 86 7.18 4.11 5.15
CA GLN A 86 6.36 3.54 6.22
C GLN A 86 5.61 4.61 7.02
N ARG A 87 6.27 5.72 7.36
CA ARG A 87 5.64 6.81 8.12
C ARG A 87 4.50 7.46 7.33
N VAL A 88 4.72 7.75 6.05
CA VAL A 88 3.70 8.35 5.17
C VAL A 88 2.53 7.37 4.97
N ALA A 89 2.83 6.09 4.74
CA ALA A 89 1.83 5.03 4.63
C ALA A 89 0.99 4.88 5.90
N ALA A 90 1.61 4.91 7.08
CA ALA A 90 0.92 4.87 8.36
C ALA A 90 0.02 6.10 8.56
N ALA A 91 0.46 7.30 8.20
CA ALA A 91 -0.35 8.51 8.27
C ALA A 91 -1.57 8.45 7.34
N ALA A 92 -1.39 7.99 6.09
CA ALA A 92 -2.50 7.81 5.15
C ALA A 92 -3.51 6.75 5.62
N ALA A 93 -3.02 5.68 6.25
CA ALA A 93 -3.88 4.69 6.87
C ALA A 93 -4.62 5.21 8.11
N ALA A 94 -4.08 6.18 8.85
CA ALA A 94 -4.79 6.79 9.98
C ALA A 94 -6.01 7.62 9.55
N ASN A 95 -5.98 8.18 8.33
CA ASN A 95 -7.09 8.94 7.75
C ASN A 95 -8.18 8.03 7.16
N SER A 96 -8.39 6.83 7.73
CA SER A 96 -9.17 5.74 7.15
C SER A 96 -10.50 5.40 7.78
#